data_AF-A0A925C5H6-F1
#
_entry.id   AF-A0A925C5H6-F1
#
_cell.length_a   1.000
_cell.length_b   1.000
_cell.length_c   1.000
_cell.angle_alpha   90.00
_cell.angle_beta   90.00
_cell.angle_gamma   90.00
#
_symmetry.space_group_name_H-M   'P 1'
#
loop_
_entity.id
_entity.type
_entity.pdbx_description
1 polymer ?
#
loop_
_entity_poly.entity_id
_entity_poly.type
_entity_poly.pdbx_seq_one_letter_code
_entity_poly.pdbx_strand_id
1 'polypeptide(L)' 'WIMELVEEGVIEPRQKGGPQWRFAATTVVRVQKAHRLHSDLGINLPGVALALQLLDRIDALEAHMRAATRRPDPDDAD' A
#
# COMPACT_ATOMS: atom_id res chain seq x y z
N TRP A 1 -9.83 7.90 13.37
CA TRP A 1 -9.22 7.74 12.04
C TRP A 1 -7.72 7.42 12.04
N ILE A 2 -6.78 8.31 12.38
CA ILE A 2 -5.33 7.97 12.31
C ILE A 2 -4.94 6.83 13.28
N MET A 3 -5.50 6.81 14.51
CA MET A 3 -5.28 5.71 15.46
C MET A 3 -5.83 4.38 14.93
N GLU A 4 -7.06 4.36 14.41
CA GLU A 4 -7.65 3.16 13.78
C GLU A 4 -6.81 2.66 12.60
N LEU A 5 -6.28 3.56 11.75
CA LEU A 5 -5.39 3.14 10.66
C LEU A 5 -4.09 2.48 11.16
N VAL A 6 -3.62 2.84 12.36
CA VAL A 6 -2.47 2.18 13.00
C VAL A 6 -2.89 0.83 13.59
N GLU A 7 -4.06 0.75 14.23
CA GLU A 7 -4.61 -0.48 14.80
C GLU A 7 -4.88 -1.55 13.74
N GLU A 8 -5.45 -1.14 12.60
CA GLU A 8 -5.70 -2.00 11.43
C GLU A 8 -4.41 -2.28 10.61
N GLY A 9 -3.26 -1.74 11.04
CA GLY A 9 -1.97 -1.95 10.35
C GLY A 9 -1.87 -1.29 8.98
N VAL A 10 -2.81 -0.40 8.63
CA VAL A 10 -2.78 0.36 7.36
C VAL A 10 -1.57 1.27 7.30
N ILE A 11 -1.20 1.88 8.43
CA ILE A 11 0.01 2.70 8.55
C ILE A 11 0.78 2.31 9.80
N GLU A 12 2.12 2.35 9.74
CA GLU A 12 2.95 2.02 10.89
C GLU A 12 3.85 3.20 11.29
N PRO A 13 3.86 3.59 12.57
CA PRO A 13 4.81 4.58 13.05
C PRO A 13 6.22 3.98 13.12
N ARG A 14 7.24 4.81 12.88
CA ARG A 14 8.66 4.41 12.92
C ARG A 14 9.11 3.95 14.31
N GLN A 15 8.46 4.45 15.37
CA GLN A 15 8.64 4.01 16.74
C GLN A 15 7.27 3.80 17.38
N LYS A 16 6.99 2.56 17.79
CA LYS A 16 5.81 2.20 18.58
C LYS A 16 6.15 2.47 20.06
N GLY A 17 5.31 3.26 20.76
CA GLY A 17 5.45 3.51 22.21
C GLY A 17 6.04 4.85 22.64
N GLY A 18 6.43 5.73 21.72
CA GLY A 18 6.79 7.12 22.05
C GLY A 18 5.56 8.00 22.30
N PRO A 19 5.71 9.13 23.01
CA PRO A 19 4.61 10.07 23.28
C PRO A 19 4.07 10.75 22.00
N GLN A 20 4.82 10.69 20.90
CA GLN A 20 4.40 11.17 19.58
C GLN A 20 4.76 10.14 18.51
N TRP A 21 3.78 9.82 17.66
CA TRP A 21 4.02 8.97 16.50
C TRP A 21 4.70 9.75 15.38
N ARG A 22 5.70 9.11 14.77
CA ARG A 22 6.40 9.63 13.59
C ARG A 22 6.24 8.64 12.46
N PHE A 23 5.84 9.11 11.30
CA PHE A 23 5.60 8.28 10.11
C PHE A 23 6.59 8.63 9.01
N ALA A 24 6.77 7.73 8.05
CA ALA A 24 7.50 8.07 6.83
C ALA A 24 6.66 9.02 5.97
N ALA A 25 7.29 9.88 5.17
CA ALA A 25 6.56 10.78 4.27
C ALA A 25 5.69 10.00 3.25
N THR A 26 6.14 8.80 2.86
CA THR A 26 5.41 7.88 1.99
C THR A 26 4.07 7.44 2.58
N THR A 27 3.92 7.47 3.92
CA THR A 27 2.67 7.14 4.61
C THR A 27 1.53 8.08 4.21
N VAL A 28 1.82 9.35 3.85
CA VAL A 28 0.80 10.32 3.44
C VAL A 28 0.01 9.81 2.23
N VAL A 29 0.70 9.22 1.25
CA VAL A 29 0.05 8.65 0.04
C VAL A 29 -0.89 7.51 0.43
N ARG A 30 -0.48 6.66 1.38
CA ARG A 30 -1.27 5.54 1.87
C ARG A 30 -2.52 6.01 2.61
N VAL A 31 -2.39 7.03 3.46
CA VAL A 31 -3.52 7.66 4.16
C VAL A 31 -4.51 8.29 3.16
N GLN A 32 -4.02 8.98 2.14
CA GLN A 32 -4.89 9.55 1.10
C GLN A 32 -5.65 8.46 0.32
N LYS A 33 -4.99 7.35 -0.04
CA LYS A 33 -5.67 6.20 -0.67
C LYS A 33 -6.74 5.62 0.25
N ALA A 34 -6.44 5.43 1.54
CA ALA A 34 -7.40 4.95 2.54
C ALA A 34 -8.63 5.87 2.63
N HIS A 35 -8.42 7.18 2.64
CA HIS A 35 -9.51 8.17 2.74
C HIS A 35 -10.43 8.09 1.53
N ARG A 36 -9.86 8.02 0.33
CA ARG A 36 -10.63 7.89 -0.92
C ARG A 36 -11.42 6.58 -0.94
N LEU A 37 -10.78 5.45 -0.64
CA LEU A 37 -11.46 4.15 -0.56
C LEU A 37 -12.63 4.16 0.43
N HIS A 38 -12.42 4.75 1.62
CA HIS A 38 -13.47 4.86 2.63
C HIS A 38 -14.66 5.71 2.13
N SER A 39 -14.37 6.87 1.53
CA SER A 39 -15.38 7.81 1.02
C SER A 39 -16.12 7.29 -0.20
N ASP A 40 -15.40 6.65 -1.13
CA ASP A 40 -15.92 6.27 -2.43
C ASP A 40 -16.72 4.96 -2.35
N LEU A 41 -16.32 4.03 -1.46
CA LEU A 41 -16.96 2.73 -1.31
C LEU A 41 -17.89 2.63 -0.10
N GLY A 42 -17.82 3.57 0.84
CA GLY A 42 -18.63 3.56 2.06
C GLY A 42 -18.38 2.37 2.99
N ILE A 43 -17.21 1.73 2.88
CA ILE A 43 -16.83 0.52 3.64
C ILE A 43 -16.17 0.89 4.98
N ASN A 44 -16.23 -0.02 5.96
CA ASN A 44 -15.55 0.17 7.25
C ASN A 44 -14.01 0.13 7.13
N LEU A 45 -13.30 0.55 8.17
CA LEU A 45 -11.83 0.59 8.21
C LEU A 45 -11.14 -0.76 7.98
N PRO A 46 -11.60 -1.88 8.57
CA PRO A 46 -11.06 -3.20 8.22
C PRO A 46 -11.20 -3.52 6.72
N GLY A 47 -12.33 -3.14 6.12
CA GLY A 47 -12.55 -3.27 4.68
C GLY A 47 -11.59 -2.41 3.86
N VAL A 48 -11.31 -1.18 4.30
CA VAL A 48 -10.29 -0.31 3.69
C VAL A 48 -8.90 -0.95 3.78
N ALA A 49 -8.54 -1.51 4.94
CA ALA A 49 -7.27 -2.18 5.14
C ALA A 49 -7.09 -3.37 4.18
N LEU A 50 -8.13 -4.20 4.06
CA LEU A 50 -8.14 -5.33 3.12
C LEU A 50 -8.05 -4.86 1.67
N ALA A 51 -8.81 -3.84 1.28
CA ALA A 51 -8.77 -3.30 -0.08
C ALA A 51 -7.39 -2.76 -0.44
N LEU A 52 -6.73 -2.03 0.47
CA LEU A 52 -5.36 -1.56 0.28
C LEU A 52 -4.37 -2.71 0.15
N GLN A 53 -4.49 -3.76 0.96
CA GLN A 53 -3.65 -4.95 0.83
C GLN A 53 -3.83 -5.64 -0.53
N LEU A 54 -5.06 -5.72 -1.03
CA LEU A 54 -5.36 -6.29 -2.34
C LEU A 54 -4.77 -5.44 -3.48
N LEU A 55 -4.88 -4.12 -3.39
CA LEU A 55 -4.26 -3.20 -4.34
C LEU A 55 -2.73 -3.33 -4.34
N ASP A 56 -2.10 -3.40 -3.16
CA ASP A 56 -0.65 -3.66 -3.05
C ASP A 56 -0.27 -5.00 -3.69
N ARG A 57 -1.14 -6.02 -3.57
CA ARG A 57 -0.93 -7.32 -4.21
C ARG A 57 -1.05 -7.26 -5.73
N ILE A 58 -2.01 -6.51 -6.25
CA ILE A 58 -2.17 -6.28 -7.70
C ILE A 58 -0.94 -5.54 -8.24
N ASP A 59 -0.53 -4.44 -7.60
CA ASP A 59 0.65 -3.67 -7.98
C ASP A 59 1.91 -4.56 -8.04
N ALA A 60 2.08 -5.44 -7.05
CA ALA A 60 3.16 -6.41 -7.03
C ALA A 60 3.06 -7.43 -8.18
N LEU A 61 1.88 -8.00 -8.45
CA LEU A 61 1.69 -8.96 -9.52
C LEU A 61 1.97 -8.34 -10.90
N GLU A 62 1.47 -7.13 -11.15
CA GLU A 62 1.75 -6.43 -12.39
C GLU A 62 3.24 -6.09 -12.54
N ALA A 63 3.93 -5.73 -11.45
CA ALA A 63 5.37 -5.50 -11.48
C ALA A 63 6.14 -6.77 -11.86
N HIS A 64 5.73 -7.94 -11.37
CA HIS A 64 6.33 -9.22 -11.77
C HIS A 64 6.08 -9.51 -13.26
N MET A 65 4.87 -9.27 -13.77
CA MET A 65 4.57 -9.46 -15.19
C MET A 65 5.42 -8.55 -16.07
N ARG A 66 5.51 -7.26 -15.73
CA ARG A 66 6.36 -6.29 -16.46
C ARG A 66 7.83 -6.69 -16.45
N ALA A 67 8.34 -7.21 -15.33
CA ALA A 67 9.71 -7.70 -15.23
C ALA A 67 9.94 -8.97 -16.08
N ALA A 68 8.98 -9.89 -16.12
CA ALA A 68 9.06 -11.13 -16.90
C ALA A 68 9.00 -10.88 -18.41
N THR A 69 8.17 -9.94 -18.86
CA THR A 69 8.09 -9.54 -20.28
C THR A 69 9.34 -8.80 -20.77
N ARG A 70 10.16 -8.25 -19.86
CA ARG A 70 11.42 -7.56 -20.18
C ARG A 70 12.63 -8.49 -20.33
N ARG A 71 12.45 -9.82 -20.30
CA ARG A 71 13.56 -10.75 -20.56
C ARG A 71 14.06 -10.52 -21.99
N PRO A 72 15.32 -10.07 -22.21
CA PRO A 72 15.84 -9.87 -23.55
C PRO A 72 15.86 -11.21 -24.28
N ASP A 73 15.47 -11.19 -25.55
CA ASP A 73 15.53 -12.34 -26.44
C ASP A 73 17.01 -12.71 -26.61
N PRO A 74 17.42 -13.98 -26.41
CA PRO A 74 18.79 -14.41 -26.69
C PRO A 74 19.22 -14.29 -28.16
N ASP A 75 18.33 -13.88 -29.08
CA ASP A 75 18.59 -13.72 -30.52
C ASP A 75 19.22 -12.36 -30.92
N ASP A 76 19.37 -11.40 -30.00
CA ASP A 76 20.07 -10.12 -30.30
C ASP A 76 21.62 -10.23 -30.20
N ALA A 77 22.15 -11.45 -30.02
CA ALA A 77 23.57 -11.76 -29.93
C ALA A 77 24.07 -12.51 -31.19
N ASP A 78 23.85 -11.92 -32.36
CA ASP A 78 24.53 -12.26 -33.62
C ASP A 78 25.69 -11.28 -33.90
#